data_AF-L1LEM3-F1
#
_entry.id   AF-L1LEM3-F1
#
_cell.length_a   1.000
_cell.length_b   1.000
_cell.length_c   1.000
_cell.angle_alpha   90.00
_cell.angle_beta   90.00
_cell.angle_gamma   90.00
#
_symmetry.space_group_name_H-M   'P 1'
#
loop_
_entity.id
_entity.type
_entity.pdbx_description
1 polymer ?
#
loop_
_entity_poly.entity_id
_entity_poly.type
_entity_poly.pdbx_seq_one_letter_code
_entity_poly.pdbx_strand_id
1 'polypeptide(L)'
;MEPDGTLIRNVDEFLKQTTDPEYKQIFRIPVDIDITMQPETDVIELKEFSERNIKKFTVKPEMRLRFTLGLVRFGRHVLNRRIRGLIDRDIIWEGGLEMPRITLFSRYRNGNCVTSKYVYAGDETGFALEHRKTIQVFKHPRDEEVKINY
;
A
#
# COMPACT_ATOMS: atom_id res chain seq x y z
N MET A 1 -24.35 31.38 8.45
CA MET A 1 -23.16 30.73 7.87
C MET A 1 -22.98 29.43 8.61
N GLU A 2 -23.30 28.30 8.00
CA GLU A 2 -22.83 27.02 8.54
C GLU A 2 -21.32 26.93 8.29
N PRO A 3 -20.51 26.43 9.23
CA PRO A 3 -19.13 26.10 8.92
C PRO A 3 -19.16 25.10 7.76
N ASP A 4 -18.35 25.32 6.73
CA ASP A 4 -18.18 24.36 5.61
C ASP A 4 -17.52 23.04 6.03
N GLY A 5 -17.53 22.78 7.35
CA GLY A 5 -16.50 22.13 8.15
C GLY A 5 -16.01 20.86 7.50
N THR A 6 -14.96 20.99 6.71
CA THR A 6 -14.31 19.84 6.12
C THR A 6 -13.63 19.09 7.25
N LEU A 7 -14.18 17.94 7.62
CA LEU A 7 -13.60 17.08 8.64
C LEU A 7 -12.28 16.51 8.13
N ILE A 8 -11.17 16.99 8.70
CA ILE A 8 -9.83 16.48 8.42
C ILE A 8 -9.47 15.45 9.49
N ARG A 9 -9.26 14.20 9.09
CA ARG A 9 -8.73 13.14 9.95
C ARG A 9 -7.25 12.93 9.67
N ASN A 10 -6.48 12.70 10.73
CA ASN A 10 -5.10 12.21 10.66
C ASN A 10 -4.94 11.06 11.66
N VAL A 11 -4.30 9.98 11.20
CA VAL A 11 -3.99 8.76 11.94
C VAL A 11 -2.48 8.75 12.09
N ASP A 12 -2.04 8.81 13.34
CA ASP A 12 -0.64 8.70 13.72
C ASP A 12 -0.43 7.36 14.44
N GLU A 13 0.53 6.58 13.96
CA GLU A 13 0.86 5.28 14.54
C GLU A 13 2.03 5.41 15.49
N PHE A 14 1.94 4.75 16.64
CA PHE A 14 2.96 4.76 17.68
C PHE A 14 3.35 3.33 18.05
N LEU A 15 4.63 3.14 18.39
CA LEU A 15 5.19 1.89 18.89
C LEU A 15 5.78 2.13 20.28
N LYS A 16 5.51 1.23 21.22
CA LYS A 16 6.22 1.16 22.50
C LYS A 16 6.80 -0.24 22.65
N GLN A 17 8.13 -0.33 22.68
CA GLN A 17 8.82 -1.57 23.03
C GLN A 17 8.84 -1.75 24.55
N THR A 18 9.03 -2.98 25.02
CA THR A 18 9.08 -3.29 26.46
C THR A 18 10.20 -2.52 27.19
N THR A 19 11.28 -2.20 26.47
CA THR A 19 12.43 -1.44 26.96
C THR A 19 12.28 0.07 26.80
N ASP A 20 11.28 0.54 26.05
CA ASP A 20 11.11 1.95 25.78
C ASP A 20 10.24 2.62 26.87
N PRO A 21 10.72 3.69 27.52
CA PRO A 21 9.93 4.41 28.52
C PRO A 21 8.71 5.11 27.91
N GLU A 22 8.81 5.51 26.64
CA GLU A 22 7.84 6.34 25.93
C GLU A 22 7.42 5.71 24.60
N TYR A 23 6.23 6.10 24.11
CA TYR A 23 5.79 5.76 22.76
C TYR A 23 6.57 6.55 21.72
N LYS A 24 6.99 5.89 20.64
CA LYS A 24 7.65 6.52 19.50
C LYS A 24 6.74 6.50 18.29
N GLN A 25 6.60 7.64 17.62
CA GLN A 25 5.84 7.71 16.38
C GLN A 25 6.55 6.90 15.28
N ILE A 26 5.77 6.17 14.48
CA ILE A 26 6.27 5.35 13.39
C ILE A 26 6.46 6.21 12.12
N PHE A 27 7.68 6.18 11.60
CA PHE A 27 8.04 6.73 10.29
C PHE A 27 8.59 5.60 9.42
N ARG A 28 7.99 5.43 8.23
CA ARG A 28 8.37 4.38 7.29
C ARG A 28 9.15 4.96 6.13
N ILE A 29 10.15 4.23 5.68
CA ILE A 29 10.95 4.53 4.49
C ILE A 29 10.21 3.94 3.28
N PRO A 30 9.83 4.76 2.28
CA PRO A 30 9.24 4.25 1.05
C PRO A 30 10.31 3.49 0.24
N VAL A 31 9.95 2.31 -0.25
CA VAL A 31 10.79 1.51 -1.14
C VAL A 31 10.15 1.49 -2.52
N ASP A 32 10.92 1.81 -3.54
CA ASP A 32 10.47 1.77 -4.92
C ASP A 32 10.44 0.33 -5.42
N ILE A 33 9.39 -0.01 -6.15
CA ILE A 33 9.18 -1.37 -6.67
C ILE A 33 8.93 -1.34 -8.18
N ASP A 34 9.64 -2.21 -8.90
CA ASP A 34 9.34 -2.55 -10.29
C ASP A 34 8.79 -3.98 -10.36
N ILE A 35 7.50 -4.10 -10.64
CA ILE A 35 6.73 -5.34 -10.55
C ILE A 35 7.31 -6.45 -11.46
N THR A 36 7.90 -6.08 -12.59
CA THR A 36 8.41 -7.07 -13.57
C THR A 36 9.73 -7.70 -13.15
N MET A 37 10.52 -7.01 -12.32
CA MET A 37 11.90 -7.37 -12.00
C MET A 37 12.15 -7.56 -10.51
N GLN A 38 11.20 -7.20 -9.64
CA GLN A 38 11.42 -7.24 -8.19
C GLN A 38 11.52 -8.69 -7.66
N PRO A 39 12.68 -9.13 -7.16
CA PRO A 39 12.78 -10.38 -6.44
C PRO A 39 12.28 -10.23 -4.98
N GLU A 40 12.14 -11.35 -4.28
CA GLU A 40 12.08 -11.32 -2.81
C GLU A 40 13.39 -10.74 -2.24
N THR A 41 13.29 -9.97 -1.16
CA THR A 41 14.43 -9.37 -0.46
C THR A 41 14.23 -9.45 1.06
N ASP A 42 15.15 -8.90 1.84
CA ASP A 42 14.98 -8.77 3.31
C ASP A 42 13.82 -7.83 3.70
N VAL A 43 13.32 -7.01 2.77
CA VAL A 43 12.24 -6.05 3.02
C VAL A 43 10.94 -6.45 2.32
N ILE A 44 11.04 -6.91 1.08
CA ILE A 44 9.90 -7.22 0.22
C ILE A 44 9.65 -8.74 0.22
N GLU A 45 8.43 -9.11 0.55
CA GLU A 45 7.89 -10.46 0.42
C GLU A 45 7.20 -10.60 -0.94
N LEU A 46 7.53 -11.66 -1.67
CA LEU A 46 6.89 -12.01 -2.94
C LEU A 46 6.18 -13.37 -2.77
N LYS A 47 4.86 -13.39 -2.92
CA LYS A 47 4.07 -14.63 -2.94
C LYS A 47 3.60 -14.92 -4.36
N GLU A 48 3.99 -16.07 -4.89
CA GLU A 48 3.57 -16.53 -6.21
C GLU A 48 2.49 -17.61 -6.09
N PHE A 49 1.40 -17.43 -6.80
CA PHE A 49 0.31 -18.39 -6.93
C PHE A 49 0.29 -18.90 -8.37
N SER A 50 1.14 -19.89 -8.65
CA SER A 50 1.47 -20.38 -9.99
C SER A 50 0.25 -20.82 -10.80
N GLU A 51 -0.74 -21.45 -10.17
CA GLU A 51 -1.97 -21.91 -10.82
C GLU A 51 -2.77 -20.79 -11.51
N ARG A 52 -2.57 -19.54 -11.10
CA ARG A 52 -3.37 -18.39 -11.55
C ARG A 52 -2.53 -17.28 -12.18
N ASN A 53 -1.21 -17.45 -12.30
CA ASN A 53 -0.28 -16.39 -12.69
C ASN A 53 -0.49 -15.11 -11.85
N ILE A 54 -0.66 -15.29 -10.54
CA ILE A 54 -0.83 -14.18 -9.59
C ILE A 54 0.44 -14.04 -8.77
N LYS A 55 0.96 -12.81 -8.68
CA LYS A 55 2.03 -12.43 -7.77
C LYS A 55 1.51 -11.38 -6.79
N LYS A 56 1.78 -11.57 -5.50
CA LYS A 56 1.51 -10.57 -4.45
C LYS A 56 2.81 -10.05 -3.88
N PHE A 57 2.97 -8.74 -3.90
CA PHE A 57 4.10 -8.04 -3.29
C PHE A 57 3.64 -7.32 -2.03
N THR A 58 4.36 -7.56 -0.94
CA THR A 58 4.11 -6.99 0.39
C THR A 58 5.42 -6.60 1.03
N VAL A 59 5.39 -5.67 2.00
CA VAL A 59 6.50 -5.57 2.97
C VAL A 59 6.38 -6.73 3.95
N LYS A 60 7.51 -7.41 4.22
CA LYS A 60 7.61 -8.50 5.19
C LYS A 60 7.05 -8.08 6.55
N PRO A 61 6.26 -8.92 7.24
CA PRO A 61 5.55 -8.52 8.46
C PRO A 61 6.42 -7.80 9.51
N GLU A 62 7.62 -8.33 9.77
CA GLU A 62 8.62 -7.80 10.70
C GLU A 62 9.23 -6.46 10.25
N MET A 63 9.14 -6.14 8.96
CA MET A 63 9.66 -4.91 8.36
C MET A 63 8.60 -3.82 8.18
N ARG A 64 7.31 -4.14 8.39
CA ARG A 64 6.17 -3.22 8.15
C ARG A 64 6.17 -1.97 9.02
N LEU A 65 6.84 -1.97 10.16
CA LEU A 65 6.97 -0.76 10.99
C LEU A 65 8.06 0.19 10.48
N ARG A 66 8.93 -0.27 9.57
CA ARG A 66 10.08 0.49 9.07
C ARG A 66 9.97 0.85 7.60
N PHE A 67 9.28 0.03 6.80
CA PHE A 67 9.21 0.17 5.35
C PHE A 67 7.77 0.14 4.83
N THR A 68 7.56 0.76 3.67
CA THR A 68 6.29 0.71 2.92
C THR A 68 6.57 0.71 1.42
N LEU A 69 5.68 0.16 0.59
CA LEU A 69 5.87 0.18 -0.87
C LEU A 69 5.50 1.56 -1.43
N GLY A 70 6.53 2.30 -1.87
CA GLY A 70 6.46 3.67 -2.35
C GLY A 70 6.08 3.78 -3.82
N LEU A 71 7.03 4.18 -4.67
CA LEU A 71 6.82 4.26 -6.13
C LEU A 71 6.56 2.87 -6.70
N VAL A 72 5.50 2.74 -7.48
CA VAL A 72 5.15 1.48 -8.15
C VAL A 72 5.32 1.64 -9.66
N ARG A 73 6.14 0.77 -10.25
CA ARG A 73 6.40 0.69 -11.68
C ARG A 73 6.08 -0.69 -12.25
N PHE A 74 5.84 -0.71 -13.56
CA PHE A 74 5.83 -1.90 -14.38
C PHE A 74 6.74 -1.65 -15.58
N GLY A 75 8.00 -2.09 -15.48
CA GLY A 75 9.07 -1.68 -16.38
C GLY A 75 9.21 -0.15 -16.44
N ARG A 76 9.02 0.41 -17.64
CA ARG A 76 9.11 1.87 -17.86
C ARG A 76 7.88 2.67 -17.39
N HIS A 77 6.77 2.00 -17.07
CA HIS A 77 5.52 2.67 -16.76
C HIS A 77 5.36 2.92 -15.26
N VAL A 78 5.15 4.18 -14.87
CA VAL A 78 4.85 4.55 -13.48
C VAL A 78 3.35 4.40 -13.23
N LEU A 79 2.97 3.48 -12.37
CA LEU A 79 1.57 3.23 -12.00
C LEU A 79 1.12 4.15 -10.87
N ASN A 80 1.98 4.35 -9.85
CA ASN A 80 1.65 5.19 -8.72
C ASN A 80 2.89 5.77 -8.05
N ARG A 81 2.91 7.08 -7.84
CA ARG A 81 3.96 7.82 -7.13
C ARG A 81 3.51 8.46 -5.81
N ARG A 82 2.26 8.23 -5.40
CA ARG A 82 1.70 8.90 -4.22
C ARG A 82 2.21 8.20 -2.96
N ILE A 83 3.12 8.88 -2.26
CA ILE A 83 3.71 8.40 -0.99
C ILE A 83 3.33 9.26 0.22
N ARG A 84 2.83 10.49 0.01
CA ARG A 84 2.50 11.40 1.12
C ARG A 84 1.37 10.81 1.96
N GLY A 85 1.67 10.59 3.24
CA GLY A 85 0.75 9.99 4.21
C GLY A 85 0.47 8.52 3.96
N LEU A 86 1.27 7.81 3.16
CA LEU A 86 1.12 6.37 2.96
C LEU A 86 1.52 5.62 4.24
N ILE A 87 0.64 4.75 4.71
CA ILE A 87 0.88 3.86 5.85
C ILE A 87 1.39 2.53 5.30
N ASP A 88 0.58 1.85 4.49
CA ASP A 88 0.90 0.58 3.88
C ASP A 88 0.46 0.53 2.41
N ARG A 89 1.08 -0.38 1.67
CA ARG A 89 0.65 -0.72 0.32
C ARG A 89 0.96 -2.18 0.01
N ASP A 90 -0.06 -2.87 -0.49
CA ASP A 90 0.03 -4.21 -1.07
C ASP A 90 -0.22 -4.12 -2.57
N ILE A 91 0.44 -4.98 -3.35
CA ILE A 91 0.33 -5.02 -4.80
C ILE A 91 -0.02 -6.44 -5.23
N ILE A 92 -1.03 -6.56 -6.09
CA ILE A 92 -1.36 -7.81 -6.78
C ILE A 92 -1.13 -7.61 -8.27
N TRP A 93 -0.37 -8.51 -8.88
CA TRP A 93 -0.17 -8.60 -10.32
C TRP A 93 -0.77 -9.91 -10.83
N GLU A 94 -1.63 -9.82 -11.84
CA GLU A 94 -2.30 -10.96 -12.48
C GLU A 94 -2.12 -10.89 -14.00
N GLY A 95 -2.28 -12.02 -14.69
CA GLY A 95 -2.33 -12.08 -16.16
C GLY A 95 -0.98 -12.08 -16.88
N GLY A 96 0.14 -12.12 -16.14
CA GLY A 96 1.49 -12.22 -16.72
C GLY A 96 1.92 -10.97 -17.49
N LEU A 97 2.86 -11.14 -18.42
CA LEU A 97 3.43 -10.04 -19.22
C LEU A 97 2.53 -9.64 -20.42
N GLU A 98 1.74 -10.57 -20.95
CA GLU A 98 0.89 -10.34 -22.12
C GLU A 98 -0.34 -9.49 -21.81
N MET A 99 -0.99 -9.75 -20.66
CA MET A 99 -2.18 -9.03 -20.23
C MET A 99 -2.10 -8.63 -18.74
N PRO A 100 -1.11 -7.81 -18.34
CA PRO A 100 -0.91 -7.49 -16.94
C PRO A 100 -2.08 -6.68 -16.39
N ARG A 101 -2.60 -7.13 -15.25
CA ARG A 101 -3.57 -6.41 -14.43
C ARG A 101 -2.96 -6.18 -13.07
N ILE A 102 -2.87 -4.91 -12.66
CA ILE A 102 -2.23 -4.51 -11.41
C ILE A 102 -3.27 -3.91 -10.48
N THR A 103 -3.43 -4.49 -9.29
CA THR A 103 -4.26 -3.93 -8.23
C THR A 103 -3.39 -3.45 -7.08
N LEU A 104 -3.51 -2.17 -6.73
CA LEU A 104 -2.87 -1.56 -5.56
C LEU A 104 -3.88 -1.39 -4.45
N PHE A 105 -3.54 -1.84 -3.24
CA PHE A 105 -4.28 -1.54 -2.01
C PHE A 105 -3.41 -0.63 -1.17
N SER A 106 -3.84 0.60 -0.93
CA SER A 106 -3.05 1.60 -0.19
C SER A 106 -3.84 2.16 0.98
N ARG A 107 -3.26 2.12 2.18
CA ARG A 107 -3.82 2.81 3.36
C ARG A 107 -3.08 4.11 3.62
N TYR A 108 -3.81 5.16 3.93
CA TYR A 108 -3.27 6.49 4.19
C TYR A 108 -3.60 6.99 5.59
N ARG A 109 -2.76 7.90 6.11
CA ARG A 109 -2.93 8.58 7.40
C ARG A 109 -4.23 9.36 7.52
N ASN A 110 -4.86 9.75 6.43
CA ASN A 110 -6.20 10.37 6.51
C ASN A 110 -7.33 9.36 6.78
N GLY A 111 -7.00 8.09 7.02
CA GLY A 111 -7.94 7.01 7.28
C GLY A 111 -8.60 6.42 6.03
N ASN A 112 -8.13 6.81 4.83
CA ASN A 112 -8.60 6.23 3.58
C ASN A 112 -7.82 4.97 3.23
N CYS A 113 -8.54 3.93 2.82
CA CYS A 113 -8.02 2.82 2.04
C CYS A 113 -8.45 3.01 0.58
N VAL A 114 -7.48 3.05 -0.32
CA VAL A 114 -7.68 3.23 -1.75
C VAL A 114 -7.28 1.95 -2.47
N THR A 115 -8.23 1.39 -3.21
CA THR A 115 -7.97 0.33 -4.17
C THR A 115 -7.91 0.94 -5.57
N SER A 116 -6.81 0.73 -6.29
CA SER A 116 -6.64 1.18 -7.67
C SER A 116 -6.29 0.01 -8.56
N LYS A 117 -7.07 -0.20 -9.62
CA LYS A 117 -6.86 -1.24 -10.62
C LYS A 117 -6.39 -0.62 -11.92
N TYR A 118 -5.31 -1.15 -12.45
CA TYR A 118 -4.71 -0.74 -13.70
C TYR A 118 -4.75 -1.90 -14.68
N VAL A 119 -5.08 -1.59 -15.92
CA VAL A 119 -5.05 -2.52 -17.06
C VAL A 119 -4.10 -1.98 -18.11
N TYR A 120 -3.36 -2.88 -18.74
CA TYR A 120 -2.46 -2.50 -19.81
C TYR A 120 -3.24 -2.18 -21.09
N ALA A 121 -2.92 -1.03 -21.69
CA ALA A 121 -3.60 -0.44 -22.84
C ALA A 121 -2.67 -0.34 -24.08
N GLY A 122 -1.62 -1.17 -24.11
CA GLY A 122 -0.61 -1.19 -25.19
C GLY A 122 0.63 -0.35 -24.89
N ASP A 123 1.69 -0.54 -25.67
CA ASP A 123 3.02 0.02 -25.38
C ASP A 123 3.10 1.54 -25.39
N GLU A 124 2.36 2.18 -26.29
CA GLU A 124 2.33 3.64 -26.44
C GLU A 124 1.59 4.29 -25.25
N THR A 125 0.46 3.70 -24.86
CA THR A 125 -0.39 4.22 -23.77
C THR A 125 0.10 3.79 -22.39
N GLY A 126 0.74 2.63 -22.30
CA GLY A 126 1.11 2.00 -21.04
C GLY A 126 -0.10 1.44 -20.29
N PHE A 127 -0.32 1.92 -19.07
CA PHE A 127 -1.40 1.45 -18.20
C PHE A 127 -2.49 2.50 -18.04
N ALA A 128 -3.75 2.09 -18.21
CA ALA A 128 -4.91 2.88 -17.88
C ALA A 128 -5.43 2.53 -16.48
N LEU A 129 -5.86 3.54 -15.72
CA LEU A 129 -6.59 3.33 -14.47
C LEU A 129 -8.02 2.88 -14.80
N GLU A 130 -8.30 1.59 -14.65
CA GLU A 130 -9.62 1.00 -14.91
C GLU A 130 -10.60 1.34 -13.80
N HIS A 131 -10.16 1.21 -12.54
CA HIS A 131 -11.03 1.38 -11.40
C HIS A 131 -10.31 2.00 -10.22
N ARG A 132 -11.00 2.88 -9.49
CA ARG A 132 -10.52 3.42 -8.22
C ARG A 132 -11.65 3.48 -7.22
N LYS A 133 -11.49 2.74 -6.12
CA LYS A 133 -12.38 2.77 -4.97
C LYS A 133 -11.67 3.39 -3.78
N THR A 134 -12.33 4.30 -3.09
CA THR A 134 -11.86 4.83 -1.81
C THR A 134 -12.87 4.45 -0.75
N ILE A 135 -12.41 3.83 0.33
CA ILE A 135 -13.21 3.54 1.51
C ILE A 135 -12.54 4.18 2.72
N GLN A 136 -13.35 4.70 3.65
CA GLN A 136 -12.85 5.15 4.94
C GLN A 136 -12.82 3.96 5.89
N VAL A 137 -11.63 3.56 6.33
CA VAL A 137 -11.43 2.36 7.16
C VAL A 137 -11.48 2.66 8.66
N PHE A 138 -11.15 3.89 9.05
CA PHE A 138 -11.35 4.33 10.43
C PHE A 138 -12.47 5.35 10.43
N LYS A 139 -13.64 4.97 10.96
CA LYS A 139 -14.81 5.85 11.09
C LYS A 139 -14.95 6.36 12.51
N HIS A 140 -14.58 5.54 13.49
CA HIS A 140 -14.62 5.86 14.92
C HIS A 140 -13.25 5.66 15.56
N PRO A 141 -12.95 6.33 16.68
CA PRO A 141 -11.70 6.11 17.42
C PRO A 141 -11.49 4.66 17.87
N ARG A 142 -12.58 3.92 18.14
CA ARG A 142 -12.54 2.52 18.59
C ARG A 142 -12.29 1.50 17.47
N ASP A 143 -12.38 1.91 16.20
CA ASP A 143 -12.08 1.02 15.07
C ASP A 143 -10.58 0.62 15.03
N GLU A 144 -9.76 1.26 15.88
CA GLU A 144 -8.31 1.05 16.01
C GLU A 144 -7.93 0.08 17.16
N GLU A 145 -8.91 -0.47 17.91
CA GLU A 145 -8.65 -1.47 18.95
C GLU A 145 -8.14 -2.79 18.35
N VAL A 146 -6.82 -2.94 18.27
CA VAL A 146 -6.17 -4.22 17.97
C VAL A 146 -6.25 -5.11 19.21
N LYS A 147 -7.03 -6.19 19.12
CA LYS A 147 -6.98 -7.25 20.13
C LYS A 147 -5.61 -7.92 20.06
N ILE A 148 -4.79 -7.70 21.09
CA ILE A 148 -3.56 -8.45 21.29
C ILE A 148 -3.99 -9.81 21.85
N ASN A 149 -3.94 -10.84 21.00
CA ASN A 149 -4.08 -12.22 21.47
C ASN A 149 -2.73 -12.62 22.06
N TYR A 150 -2.70 -12.85 23.38
CA TYR A 150 -1.59 -13.45 24.09
C TYR A 150 -1.50 -14.95 23.81
#